data_AF-A0A6J7IX68-F1
#
_entry.id   AF-A0A6J7IX68-F1
#
_cell.length_a   1.000
_cell.length_b   1.000
_cell.length_c   1.000
_cell.angle_alpha   90.00
_cell.angle_beta   90.00
_cell.angle_gamma   90.00
#
_symmetry.space_group_name_H-M   'P 1'
#
loop_
_entity.id
_entity.type
_entity.pdbx_description
1 polymer ?
#
loop_
_entity_poly.entity_id
_entity_poly.type
_entity_poly.pdbx_seq_one_letter_code
_entity_poly.pdbx_strand_id
1 'polypeptide(L)' 'MLEASCEVVAVGRRSRTLSCWADVVARAAPDRGPSAADVLAEPLRVVEATATLVVPLAGTTERE' A
#
# COMPACT_ATOMS: atom_id res chain seq x y z
N MET A 1 -7.46 -6.02 -9.32
CA MET A 1 -6.61 -6.18 -8.12
C MET A 1 -5.86 -4.89 -7.86
N LEU A 2 -5.72 -4.52 -6.59
CA LEU A 2 -4.89 -3.41 -6.14
C LEU A 2 -3.72 -3.98 -5.34
N GLU A 3 -2.53 -3.42 -5.53
CA GLU A 3 -1.36 -3.64 -4.70
C GLU A 3 -1.05 -2.34 -3.97
N ALA A 4 -0.76 -2.42 -2.67
CA ALA A 4 -0.38 -1.27 -1.86
C ALA A 4 0.98 -1.55 -1.23
N SER A 5 1.91 -0.63 -1.43
CA SER A 5 3.31 -0.77 -1.03
C SER A 5 3.81 0.53 -0.41
N CYS A 6 4.84 0.42 0.42
CA CYS A 6 5.49 1.58 1.01
C CYS A 6 6.94 1.31 1.38
N GLU A 7 7.72 2.38 1.42
CA GLU A 7 9.11 2.39 1.87
C GLU A 7 9.28 3.36 3.02
N VAL A 8 10.09 2.97 4.02
CA VAL A 8 10.52 3.88 5.08
C VAL A 8 11.56 4.84 4.52
N VAL A 9 11.22 6.12 4.44
CA VAL A 9 12.12 7.16 3.92
C VAL A 9 12.82 7.96 5.03
N ALA A 10 12.30 7.92 6.26
CA ALA A 10 12.97 8.51 7.42
C ALA A 10 12.57 7.80 8.73
N VAL A 11 13.51 7.72 9.67
CA VAL A 11 13.29 7.14 11.01
C VAL A 11 13.49 8.22 12.08
N GLY A 12 12.42 8.55 12.78
CA GLY A 12 12.43 9.42 13.97
C GLY A 12 12.45 8.61 15.27
N ARG A 13 12.39 9.30 16.42
CA ARG A 13 12.48 8.65 17.74
C ARG A 13 11.37 7.62 18.00
N ARG A 14 10.14 7.91 17.58
CA ARG A 14 8.97 7.01 17.70
C ARG A 14 8.15 6.93 16.42
N SER A 15 8.65 7.47 15.32
CA SER A 15 7.92 7.55 14.06
C SER A 15 8.78 7.08 12.90
N ARG A 16 8.14 6.61 11.84
CA ARG A 16 8.74 6.36 10.53
C ARG A 16 7.94 7.13 9.51
N THR A 17 8.60 7.93 8.70
CA THR A 17 7.97 8.52 7.52
C THR A 17 7.99 7.48 6.42
N LEU A 18 6.83 7.24 5.81
CA LEU A 18 6.66 6.30 4.71
C LEU A 18 6.35 7.05 3.42
N SER A 19 6.99 6.64 2.32
CA SER A 19 6.51 6.91 0.96
C SER A 19 5.66 5.72 0.55
N CYS A 20 4.36 5.94 0.33
CA CYS A 20 3.39 4.91 0.03
C CYS A 20 2.84 5.10 -1.39
N TRP A 21 2.51 4.00 -2.04
CA TRP A 21 1.81 4.02 -3.31
C TRP A 21 0.86 2.83 -3.44
N ALA A 22 -0.07 2.95 -4.37
CA ALA A 22 -0.89 1.82 -4.79
C ALA A 22 -0.98 1.76 -6.30
N ASP A 23 -0.89 0.53 -6.82
CA ASP A 23 -0.95 0.23 -8.23
C ASP A 23 -2.12 -0.71 -8.50
N VAL A 24 -2.77 -0.50 -9.63
CA VAL A 24 -3.71 -1.46 -10.19
C VAL A 24 -2.90 -2.41 -11.06
N VAL A 25 -2.94 -3.71 -10.73
CA VAL A 25 -2.21 -4.74 -11.46
C VAL A 25 -3.12 -5.64 -12.31
N ALA A 26 -4.43 -5.59 -12.09
CA ALA A 26 -5.40 -6.34 -12.90
C ALA A 26 -6.77 -5.65 -12.93
N ARG A 27 -7.49 -5.78 -14.05
CA ARG A 27 -8.82 -5.21 -14.30
C ARG A 27 -9.78 -6.26 -14.84
N ALA A 28 -11.08 -6.03 -14.64
CA ALA A 28 -12.13 -6.84 -15.24
C ALA A 28 -12.08 -6.72 -16.77
N ALA A 29 -12.38 -7.82 -17.46
CA ALA A 29 -12.46 -7.91 -18.92
C ALA A 29 -13.88 -8.36 -19.33
N PRO A 30 -14.91 -7.51 -19.11
CA PRO A 30 -16.32 -7.92 -19.26
C PRO A 30 -16.65 -8.40 -20.67
N ASP A 31 -15.94 -7.90 -21.69
CA ASP A 31 -16.09 -8.33 -23.09
C ASP A 31 -15.73 -9.82 -23.31
N ARG A 32 -14.96 -10.43 -22.40
CA ARG A 32 -14.59 -11.86 -22.41
C ARG A 32 -15.47 -12.72 -21.49
N GLY A 33 -16.33 -12.12 -20.69
CA GLY A 33 -17.25 -12.80 -19.78
C GLY A 33 -17.42 -12.09 -18.43
N PRO A 34 -18.51 -12.36 -17.70
CA PRO A 34 -18.91 -11.62 -16.50
C PRO A 34 -17.94 -11.74 -15.32
N SER A 35 -17.08 -12.76 -15.33
CA SER A 35 -16.06 -13.01 -14.29
C SER A 35 -14.64 -13.00 -14.85
N ALA A 36 -14.46 -12.57 -16.11
CA ALA A 36 -13.15 -12.48 -16.72
C ALA A 36 -12.39 -11.25 -16.20
N ALA A 37 -11.08 -11.40 -16.03
CA ALA A 37 -10.16 -10.34 -15.67
C ALA A 37 -8.80 -10.59 -16.32
N ASP A 38 -8.08 -9.52 -16.61
CA ASP A 38 -6.76 -9.55 -17.21
C ASP A 38 -5.76 -8.80 -16.31
N VAL A 39 -4.56 -9.36 -16.23
CA VAL A 39 -3.39 -8.69 -15.63
C VAL A 39 -2.96 -7.58 -16.59
N LEU A 40 -2.75 -6.38 -16.05
CA LEU A 40 -2.24 -5.27 -16.86
C LEU A 40 -0.77 -5.53 -17.19
N ALA A 41 -0.37 -5.26 -18.43
CA ALA A 41 1.02 -5.40 -18.86
C ALA A 41 1.94 -4.46 -18.06
N GLU A 42 1.46 -3.24 -17.80
CA GLU A 42 2.09 -2.28 -16.90
C GLU A 42 1.14 -1.92 -15.75
N PRO A 43 1.62 -1.94 -14.49
CA PRO A 43 0.82 -1.47 -13.36
C PRO A 43 0.43 0.00 -13.51
N LEU A 44 -0.82 0.33 -13.16
CA LEU A 44 -1.32 1.70 -13.19
C LEU A 44 -1.25 2.30 -11.78
N ARG A 45 -0.38 3.31 -11.60
CA ARG A 45 -0.31 4.11 -10.36
C ARG A 45 -1.61 4.86 -10.13
N VAL A 46 -2.26 4.60 -9.01
CA VAL A 46 -3.54 5.24 -8.64
C VAL A 46 -3.48 6.04 -7.35
N VAL A 47 -2.48 5.80 -6.50
CA VAL A 47 -2.27 6.53 -5.25
C VAL A 47 -0.79 6.80 -5.06
N GLU A 48 -0.48 8.03 -4.66
CA GLU A 48 0.80 8.40 -4.05
C GLU A 48 0.49 9.14 -2.75
N ALA A 49 1.18 8.76 -1.67
CA ALA A 49 0.93 9.33 -0.35
C ALA A 49 2.18 9.31 0.51
N THR A 50 2.27 10.31 1.39
CA THR A 50 3.22 10.31 2.50
C THR A 50 2.47 9.96 3.78
N ALA A 51 2.99 9.01 4.54
CA ALA A 51 2.39 8.60 5.81
C ALA A 51 3.40 8.66 6.97
N THR A 52 2.88 8.68 8.20
CA THR A 52 3.67 8.56 9.42
C THR A 52 3.21 7.34 10.20
N LEU A 53 4.09 6.34 10.35
CA LEU A 53 3.89 5.18 11.21
C LEU A 53 4.46 5.48 12.60
N VAL A 54 3.67 5.33 13.65
CA VAL A 54 4.13 5.46 15.04
C VAL A 54 4.49 4.09 15.60
N VAL A 55 5.66 3.98 16.25
CA VAL A 55 6.07 2.76 16.96
C VAL A 55 6.26 3.12 18.44
N PRO A 56 5.49 2.49 19.35
CA PRO A 56 5.66 2.64 20.78
C PRO A 56 7.06 2.21 21.24
N LEU A 57 7.52 2.78 22.36
CA LEU A 57 8.78 2.34 22.97
C LEU A 57 8.56 1.02 23.71
N ALA A 58 9.59 0.18 23.79
CA ALA A 58 9.51 -1.08 24.53
C ALA A 58 8.98 -0.84 25.96
N GLY A 59 7.94 -1.57 26.36
CA GLY A 59 7.26 -1.43 27.65
C GLY A 59 5.94 -0.64 27.64
N THR A 60 5.49 -0.13 26.48
CA THR A 60 4.19 0.58 26.36
C THR A 60 3.09 -0.23 25.65
N THR A 61 3.33 -1.53 25.39
CA THR A 61 2.43 -2.39 24.62
C THR A 61 1.43 -3.20 25.45
N GLU A 62 1.42 -3.10 26.78
CA GLU A 62 0.40 -3.78 27.62
C GLU A 62 -0.51 -2.75 28.31
N ARG A 63 -1.72 -2.61 27.75
CA ARG A 63 -2.94 -2.10 28.41
C ARG A 63 -4.13 -2.79 27.72
N GLU A 64 -4.48 -3.98 28.19
CA GLU A 64 -5.84 -4.53 28.13
C GLU A 64 -6.33 -4.73 29.57
#